data_AF-A0A928QZ67-F1
#
_entry.id   AF-A0A928QZ67-F1
#
_cell.length_a   1.000
_cell.length_b   1.000
_cell.length_c   1.000
_cell.angle_alpha   90.00
_cell.angle_beta   90.00
_cell.angle_gamma   90.00
#
_symmetry.space_group_name_H-M   'P 1'
#
loop_
_entity.id
_entity.type
_entity.pdbx_description
1 polymer ?
#
loop_
_entity_poly.entity_id
_entity_poly.type
_entity_poly.pdbx_seq_one_letter_code
_entity_poly.pdbx_strand_id
1 'polypeptide(L)'
;MAEKKTHTLVSASDGAKKPAVKPAGQTTEPAPEMKEAKKNGNPTGLRIGAVCLWVLAFIFEILAVMILFGKINMTFLPVMYQLILMIVLDLVCVIVGAQLWKKANHIDPVSEKNKAKFWLWNNMGVIACVIAFVPIIILFLSNKNLDKKTKAICTVVAVIALLIGGVSSVDWNPVSLEQKEAAVEALGDETVYWAPFGKVYHTHEDCSALNRSESLTFGTVDQAIAAGRTRLCSFCANRDQITGVVTDKAEEAVAAD
;
A
#
# COMPACT_ATOMS: atom_id res chain seq x y z
N MET A 1 36.08 -14.38 -1.77
CA MET A 1 35.23 -14.19 -0.57
C MET A 1 34.58 -12.83 -0.73
N ALA A 2 33.30 -12.75 -1.09
CA ALA A 2 32.62 -11.46 -1.18
C ALA A 2 32.47 -10.90 0.24
N GLU A 3 32.92 -9.67 0.46
CA GLU A 3 32.82 -8.99 1.75
C GLU A 3 31.34 -8.85 2.12
N LYS A 4 30.97 -9.38 3.29
CA LYS A 4 29.59 -9.36 3.80
C LYS A 4 29.25 -7.91 4.13
N LYS A 5 28.34 -7.30 3.37
CA LYS A 5 27.95 -5.89 3.56
C LYS A 5 27.25 -5.75 4.92
N THR A 6 27.68 -4.76 5.70
CA THR A 6 27.09 -4.42 6.99
C THR A 6 25.88 -3.53 6.79
N HIS A 7 24.70 -3.95 7.27
CA HIS A 7 23.45 -3.21 7.11
C HIS A 7 23.16 -2.32 8.33
N THR A 8 22.61 -1.13 8.12
CA THR A 8 22.05 -0.35 9.23
C THR A 8 20.72 -0.96 9.63
N LEU A 9 20.63 -1.51 10.86
CA LEU A 9 19.41 -2.15 11.35
C LEU A 9 18.51 -1.15 12.05
N VAL A 10 17.22 -1.16 11.69
CA VAL A 10 16.18 -0.29 12.25
C VAL A 10 15.09 -1.17 12.86
N SER A 11 14.81 -0.98 14.14
CA SER A 11 13.72 -1.69 14.83
C SER A 11 12.36 -1.24 14.30
N ALA A 12 11.49 -2.19 13.97
CA ALA A 12 10.13 -1.90 13.51
C ALA A 12 9.22 -1.32 14.61
N SER A 13 9.53 -1.55 15.89
CA SER A 13 8.66 -1.19 17.02
C SER A 13 8.86 0.25 17.50
N ASP A 14 10.11 0.73 17.52
CA ASP A 14 10.51 2.03 18.08
C ASP A 14 11.42 2.85 17.16
N GLY A 15 11.79 2.32 15.98
CA GLY A 15 12.66 3.01 15.02
C GLY A 15 14.11 3.16 15.49
N ALA A 16 14.49 2.48 16.58
CA ALA A 16 15.84 2.53 17.09
C ALA A 16 16.83 1.97 16.05
N LYS A 17 17.86 2.77 15.74
CA LYS A 17 18.95 2.36 14.85
C LYS A 17 20.00 1.60 15.66
N LYS A 18 20.37 0.40 15.22
CA LYS A 18 21.53 -0.33 15.74
C LYS A 18 22.63 -0.37 14.68
N PRO A 19 23.91 -0.13 15.03
CA PRO A 19 25.01 -0.37 14.12
C PRO A 19 25.12 -1.87 13.83
N ALA A 20 25.47 -2.22 12.59
CA ALA A 20 25.72 -3.58 12.16
C ALA A 20 26.77 -4.26 13.05
N VAL A 21 26.54 -5.52 13.42
CA VAL A 21 27.55 -6.34 14.11
C VAL A 21 28.75 -6.49 13.18
N LYS A 22 29.92 -5.96 13.57
CA LYS A 22 31.20 -6.21 12.90
C LYS A 22 31.64 -7.67 13.15
N PRO A 23 32.29 -8.35 12.20
CA PRO A 23 32.65 -9.75 12.39
C PRO A 23 33.75 -9.93 13.44
N ALA A 24 33.47 -10.88 14.35
CA ALA A 24 34.36 -11.63 15.24
C ALA A 24 35.40 -10.86 16.06
N GLY A 25 35.02 -10.56 17.31
CA GLY A 25 35.96 -10.29 18.39
C GLY A 25 35.26 -9.64 19.58
N GLN A 26 35.01 -10.45 20.62
CA GLN A 26 34.58 -10.10 21.98
C GLN A 26 33.06 -10.15 22.28
N THR A 27 32.79 -11.03 23.25
CA THR A 27 31.68 -11.13 24.20
C THR A 27 30.26 -11.31 23.67
N THR A 28 29.73 -12.49 24.00
CA THR A 28 28.32 -12.86 24.05
C THR A 28 27.49 -11.78 24.75
N GLU A 29 26.83 -10.91 23.98
CA GLU A 29 25.62 -10.26 24.47
C GLU A 29 24.43 -11.18 24.20
N PRO A 30 23.55 -11.39 25.19
CA PRO A 30 22.38 -12.25 25.03
C PRO A 30 21.47 -11.70 23.93
N ALA A 31 20.79 -12.62 23.23
CA ALA A 31 19.74 -12.27 22.28
C ALA A 31 18.78 -11.25 22.91
N PRO A 32 18.41 -10.18 22.19
CA PRO A 32 17.66 -9.08 22.78
C PRO A 32 16.31 -9.55 23.32
N GLU A 33 16.05 -9.31 24.61
CA GLU A 33 14.73 -9.47 25.19
C GLU A 33 13.72 -8.59 24.45
N MET A 34 12.74 -9.24 23.84
CA MET A 34 11.61 -8.60 23.18
C MET A 34 10.77 -7.87 24.21
N LYS A 35 10.75 -6.53 24.15
CA LYS A 35 9.59 -5.79 24.64
C LYS A 35 8.40 -6.18 23.76
N GLU A 36 7.27 -6.51 24.38
CA GLU A 36 6.03 -6.93 23.71
C GLU A 36 5.78 -6.13 22.43
N ALA A 37 5.48 -6.85 21.35
CA ALA A 37 5.19 -6.28 20.05
C ALA A 37 4.09 -5.21 20.16
N LYS A 38 4.48 -3.94 20.00
CA LYS A 38 3.55 -2.82 19.96
C LYS A 38 2.50 -3.09 18.88
N LYS A 39 1.22 -3.11 19.28
CA LYS A 39 0.05 -3.33 18.40
C LYS A 39 0.23 -2.63 17.04
N ASN A 40 0.25 -3.42 15.97
CA ASN A 40 0.51 -2.97 14.60
C ASN A 40 -0.63 -2.09 14.07
N GLY A 41 -0.67 -0.82 14.50
CA GLY A 41 -1.66 0.16 14.06
C GLY A 41 -3.11 -0.13 14.49
N ASN A 42 -4.00 0.79 14.12
CA ASN A 42 -5.45 0.65 14.31
C ASN A 42 -6.12 0.45 12.94
N PRO A 43 -6.42 -0.80 12.52
CA PRO A 43 -6.96 -1.07 11.18
C PRO A 43 -8.33 -0.40 10.99
N THR A 44 -9.17 -0.39 12.03
CA THR A 44 -10.46 0.29 12.01
C THR A 44 -10.30 1.80 11.82
N GLY A 45 -9.35 2.43 12.52
CA GLY A 45 -9.05 3.86 12.36
C GLY A 45 -8.58 4.21 10.95
N LEU A 46 -7.73 3.36 10.34
CA LEU A 46 -7.28 3.54 8.95
C LEU A 46 -8.42 3.42 7.94
N ARG A 47 -9.34 2.45 8.13
CA ARG A 47 -10.53 2.27 7.29
C ARG A 47 -11.49 3.46 7.41
N ILE A 48 -11.73 3.95 8.63
CA ILE A 48 -12.55 5.16 8.85
C ILE A 48 -11.90 6.36 8.14
N GLY A 49 -10.59 6.56 8.30
CA GLY A 49 -9.87 7.63 7.61
C GLY A 49 -9.99 7.55 6.09
N ALA A 50 -9.87 6.34 5.53
CA ALA A 50 -10.07 6.10 4.10
C ALA A 50 -11.49 6.47 3.63
N VAL A 51 -12.53 6.04 4.36
CA VAL A 51 -13.92 6.37 4.05
C VAL A 51 -14.17 7.88 4.16
N CYS A 52 -13.64 8.53 5.19
CA CYS A 52 -13.74 9.99 5.33
C CYS A 52 -13.10 10.73 4.15
N LEU A 53 -11.96 10.25 3.65
CA LEU A 53 -11.31 10.82 2.47
C LEU A 53 -12.13 10.58 1.20
N TRP A 54 -12.77 9.43 1.04
CA TRP A 54 -13.65 9.19 -0.11
C TRP A 54 -14.94 10.02 -0.05
N VAL A 55 -15.49 10.25 1.14
CA VAL A 55 -16.60 11.20 1.32
C VAL A 55 -16.14 12.62 0.98
N LEU A 56 -14.93 13.01 1.37
CA LEU A 56 -14.35 14.31 1.00
C LEU A 56 -14.13 14.43 -0.52
N ALA A 57 -13.67 13.36 -1.18
CA ALA A 57 -13.59 13.29 -2.65
C ALA A 57 -14.97 13.55 -3.28
N PHE A 58 -16.01 12.87 -2.80
CA PHE A 58 -17.38 13.09 -3.26
C PHE A 58 -17.86 14.55 -3.06
N ILE A 59 -17.41 15.24 -2.02
CA ILE A 59 -17.69 16.67 -1.82
C ILE A 59 -17.01 17.50 -2.94
N PHE A 60 -15.77 17.20 -3.30
CA PHE A 60 -15.10 17.86 -4.43
C PHE A 60 -15.80 17.58 -5.77
N GLU A 61 -16.32 16.37 -5.98
CA GLU A 61 -17.17 16.06 -7.12
C GLU A 61 -18.44 16.92 -7.15
N ILE A 62 -19.17 17.03 -6.03
CA ILE A 62 -20.35 17.90 -5.95
C ILE A 62 -19.97 19.37 -6.24
N LEU A 63 -18.84 19.85 -5.71
CA LEU A 63 -18.34 21.20 -6.00
C LEU A 63 -18.01 21.37 -7.50
N ALA A 64 -17.37 20.39 -8.12
CA ALA A 64 -17.08 20.39 -9.55
C ALA A 64 -18.36 20.44 -10.39
N VAL A 65 -19.38 19.66 -10.01
CA VAL A 65 -20.71 19.69 -10.62
C VAL A 65 -21.38 21.05 -10.45
N MET A 66 -21.31 21.66 -9.27
CA MET A 66 -21.87 23.00 -9.05
C MET A 66 -21.15 24.07 -9.88
N ILE A 67 -19.83 23.97 -10.05
CA ILE A 67 -19.06 24.83 -10.97
C ILE A 67 -19.49 24.60 -12.42
N LEU A 68 -19.64 23.34 -12.82
CA LEU A 68 -20.02 22.91 -14.16
C LEU A 68 -21.39 23.48 -14.60
N PHE A 69 -22.33 23.59 -13.65
CA PHE A 69 -23.65 24.19 -13.87
C PHE A 69 -23.73 25.69 -13.56
N GLY A 70 -22.60 26.33 -13.21
CA GLY A 70 -22.53 27.77 -12.94
C GLY A 70 -23.22 28.20 -11.64
N LYS A 71 -23.45 27.27 -10.69
CA LYS A 71 -24.05 27.58 -9.38
C LYS A 71 -23.06 28.25 -8.42
N ILE A 72 -21.78 27.89 -8.53
CA ILE A 72 -20.67 28.52 -7.82
C ILE A 72 -19.58 28.88 -8.82
N ASN A 73 -18.94 30.02 -8.64
CA ASN A 73 -17.82 30.43 -9.49
C ASN A 73 -16.88 31.31 -8.66
N MET A 74 -15.62 30.88 -8.57
CA MET A 74 -14.56 31.70 -8.01
C MET A 74 -14.11 32.74 -9.04
N THR A 75 -14.55 33.99 -8.89
CA THR A 75 -14.29 35.09 -9.86
C THR A 75 -12.82 35.38 -10.13
N PHE A 76 -11.90 34.94 -9.26
CA PHE A 76 -10.45 35.10 -9.43
C PHE A 76 -9.80 34.01 -10.31
N LEU A 77 -10.52 32.94 -10.67
CA LEU A 77 -9.96 31.80 -11.42
C LEU A 77 -10.89 31.40 -12.58
N PRO A 78 -10.40 31.18 -13.81
CA PRO A 78 -11.27 30.74 -14.90
C PRO A 78 -11.88 29.35 -14.64
N VAL A 79 -13.11 29.12 -15.11
CA VAL A 79 -13.91 27.88 -14.86
C VAL A 79 -13.12 26.60 -15.14
N MET A 80 -12.38 26.54 -16.26
CA MET A 80 -11.54 25.40 -16.61
C MET A 80 -10.55 25.02 -15.49
N TYR A 81 -9.86 26.01 -14.93
CA TYR A 81 -8.89 25.77 -13.85
C TYR A 81 -9.58 25.40 -12.53
N GLN A 82 -10.78 25.93 -12.26
CA GLN A 82 -11.58 25.50 -11.10
C GLN A 82 -11.95 24.02 -11.21
N LEU A 83 -12.41 23.56 -12.39
CA LEU A 83 -12.75 22.15 -12.62
C LEU A 83 -11.52 21.25 -12.50
N ILE A 84 -10.40 21.63 -13.11
CA ILE A 84 -9.14 20.88 -12.99
C ILE A 84 -8.70 20.79 -11.53
N LEU A 85 -8.78 21.89 -10.78
CA LEU A 85 -8.43 21.91 -9.36
C LEU A 85 -9.29 20.91 -8.56
N MET A 86 -10.61 20.89 -8.77
CA MET A 86 -11.48 19.94 -8.08
C MET A 86 -11.13 18.49 -8.42
N ILE A 87 -10.87 18.16 -9.70
CA ILE A 87 -10.46 16.82 -10.14
C ILE A 87 -9.15 16.40 -9.48
N VAL A 88 -8.17 17.31 -9.38
CA VAL A 88 -6.88 17.00 -8.75
C VAL A 88 -7.03 16.78 -7.24
N LEU A 89 -7.85 17.58 -6.56
CA LEU A 89 -8.14 17.41 -5.14
C LEU A 89 -8.87 16.09 -4.86
N ASP A 90 -9.84 15.74 -5.70
CA ASP A 90 -10.51 14.44 -5.65
C ASP A 90 -9.50 13.31 -5.80
N LEU A 91 -8.66 13.35 -6.84
CA LEU A 91 -7.66 12.32 -7.13
C LEU A 91 -6.74 12.05 -5.94
N VAL A 92 -6.24 13.12 -5.30
CA VAL A 92 -5.41 13.00 -4.10
C VAL A 92 -6.19 12.31 -2.97
N CYS A 93 -7.43 12.70 -2.71
CA CYS A 93 -8.25 12.10 -1.66
C CYS A 93 -8.51 10.61 -1.92
N VAL A 94 -8.87 10.25 -3.16
CA VAL A 94 -9.13 8.86 -3.57
C VAL A 94 -7.87 8.00 -3.38
N ILE A 95 -6.72 8.47 -3.86
CA ILE A 95 -5.46 7.72 -3.78
C ILE A 95 -5.03 7.54 -2.32
N VAL A 96 -5.06 8.61 -1.52
CA VAL A 96 -4.66 8.54 -0.10
C VAL A 96 -5.62 7.62 0.65
N GLY A 97 -6.93 7.73 0.41
CA GLY A 97 -7.92 6.82 0.97
C GLY A 97 -7.64 5.35 0.61
N ALA A 98 -7.31 5.08 -0.65
CA ALA A 98 -6.92 3.73 -1.09
C ALA A 98 -5.64 3.22 -0.40
N GLN A 99 -4.63 4.07 -0.20
CA GLN A 99 -3.41 3.65 0.52
C GLN A 99 -3.71 3.31 1.99
N LEU A 100 -4.54 4.11 2.67
CA LEU A 100 -4.96 3.83 4.05
C LEU A 100 -5.75 2.52 4.13
N TRP A 101 -6.64 2.28 3.18
CA TRP A 101 -7.42 1.05 3.10
C TRP A 101 -6.54 -0.18 2.90
N LYS A 102 -5.57 -0.13 1.95
CA LYS A 102 -4.60 -1.22 1.72
C LYS A 102 -3.78 -1.50 2.98
N LYS A 103 -3.27 -0.46 3.65
CA LYS A 103 -2.54 -0.62 4.91
C LYS A 103 -3.39 -1.29 5.99
N ALA A 104 -4.67 -0.93 6.09
CA ALA A 104 -5.59 -1.59 7.03
C ALA A 104 -5.79 -3.07 6.70
N ASN A 105 -5.86 -3.42 5.42
CA ASN A 105 -6.00 -4.81 4.97
C ASN A 105 -4.74 -5.64 5.22
N HIS A 106 -3.54 -5.05 5.19
CA HIS A 106 -2.32 -5.79 5.57
C HIS A 106 -2.21 -6.00 7.08
N ILE A 107 -2.80 -5.11 7.89
CA ILE A 107 -2.85 -5.30 9.35
C ILE A 107 -3.88 -6.36 9.74
N ASP A 108 -5.08 -6.25 9.18
CA ASP A 108 -6.25 -7.08 9.48
C ASP A 108 -6.88 -7.59 8.17
N PRO A 109 -6.27 -8.61 7.55
CA PRO A 109 -6.72 -9.14 6.27
C PRO A 109 -8.04 -9.90 6.37
N VAL A 110 -8.78 -9.95 5.27
CA VAL A 110 -10.00 -10.74 5.17
C VAL A 110 -9.67 -12.17 4.77
N SER A 111 -10.42 -13.13 5.30
CA SER A 111 -10.32 -14.55 4.92
C SER A 111 -10.67 -14.79 3.45
N GLU A 112 -9.88 -15.64 2.79
CA GLU A 112 -10.09 -16.07 1.39
C GLU A 112 -11.25 -17.06 1.22
N LYS A 113 -11.77 -17.64 2.32
CA LYS A 113 -12.91 -18.59 2.29
C LYS A 113 -14.12 -18.01 1.56
N ASN A 114 -14.35 -16.70 1.70
CA ASN A 114 -15.33 -15.98 0.91
C ASN A 114 -14.63 -15.11 -0.15
N LYS A 115 -14.41 -15.71 -1.34
CA LYS A 115 -13.73 -15.07 -2.47
C LYS A 115 -14.37 -13.74 -2.89
N ALA A 116 -15.70 -13.64 -2.85
CA ALA A 116 -16.41 -12.41 -3.22
C ALA A 116 -16.12 -11.27 -2.23
N LYS A 117 -16.18 -11.57 -0.92
CA LYS A 117 -15.83 -10.60 0.12
C LYS A 117 -14.35 -10.23 0.03
N PHE A 118 -13.47 -11.21 -0.14
CA PHE A 118 -12.02 -10.98 -0.27
C PHE A 118 -11.69 -10.07 -1.46
N TRP A 119 -12.28 -10.34 -2.63
CA TRP A 119 -12.11 -9.51 -3.83
C TRP A 119 -12.62 -8.08 -3.61
N LEU A 120 -13.84 -7.94 -3.09
CA LEU A 120 -14.46 -6.63 -2.85
C LEU A 120 -13.62 -5.81 -1.86
N TRP A 121 -13.20 -6.42 -0.76
CA TRP A 121 -12.50 -5.74 0.32
C TRP A 121 -11.11 -5.24 -0.09
N ASN A 122 -10.42 -5.96 -0.98
CA ASN A 122 -9.09 -5.57 -1.48
C ASN A 122 -9.17 -4.60 -2.67
N ASN A 123 -10.33 -4.48 -3.34
CA ASN A 123 -10.52 -3.57 -4.47
C ASN A 123 -11.34 -2.30 -4.13
N MET A 124 -11.62 -2.03 -2.86
CA MET A 124 -12.42 -0.87 -2.43
C MET A 124 -11.90 0.47 -2.96
N GLY A 125 -10.58 0.68 -2.99
CA GLY A 125 -10.00 1.91 -3.53
C GLY A 125 -10.25 2.09 -5.03
N VAL A 126 -10.17 0.99 -5.80
CA VAL A 126 -10.46 1.01 -7.24
C VAL A 126 -11.93 1.32 -7.48
N ILE A 127 -12.83 0.71 -6.71
CA ILE A 127 -14.27 0.95 -6.78
C ILE A 127 -14.59 2.40 -6.46
N ALA A 128 -14.02 2.95 -5.39
CA ALA A 128 -14.19 4.36 -5.03
C ALA A 128 -13.69 5.29 -6.15
N CYS A 129 -12.55 4.98 -6.78
CA CYS A 129 -12.01 5.74 -7.90
C CYS A 129 -12.94 5.74 -9.14
N VAL A 130 -13.48 4.57 -9.50
CA VAL A 130 -14.44 4.46 -10.61
C VAL A 130 -15.71 5.26 -10.32
N ILE A 131 -16.23 5.17 -9.09
CA ILE A 131 -17.43 5.91 -8.66
C ILE A 131 -17.19 7.42 -8.67
N ALA A 132 -16.00 7.89 -8.30
CA ALA A 132 -15.67 9.31 -8.33
C ALA A 132 -15.60 9.84 -9.77
N PHE A 133 -14.78 9.24 -10.63
CA PHE A 133 -14.45 9.87 -11.92
C PHE A 133 -15.38 9.51 -13.08
N VAL A 134 -16.00 8.32 -13.11
CA VAL A 134 -16.84 7.94 -14.25
C VAL A 134 -18.06 8.88 -14.42
N PRO A 135 -18.82 9.21 -13.36
CA PRO A 135 -19.95 10.13 -13.48
C PRO A 135 -19.54 11.51 -14.01
N ILE A 136 -18.45 12.11 -13.49
CA ILE A 136 -18.02 13.44 -13.92
C ILE A 136 -17.52 13.46 -15.38
N ILE A 137 -16.85 12.40 -15.82
CA ILE A 137 -16.44 12.23 -17.22
C ILE A 137 -17.68 12.25 -18.13
N ILE A 138 -18.72 11.49 -17.78
CA ILE A 138 -19.99 11.45 -18.52
C ILE A 138 -20.65 12.83 -18.52
N LEU A 139 -20.63 13.54 -17.38
CA LEU A 139 -21.19 14.88 -17.26
C LEU A 139 -20.45 15.90 -18.15
N PHE A 140 -19.12 15.88 -18.19
CA PHE A 140 -18.37 16.75 -19.10
C PHE A 140 -18.71 16.47 -20.56
N LEU A 141 -18.73 15.20 -20.98
CA LEU A 141 -19.07 14.81 -22.34
C LEU A 141 -20.49 15.29 -22.73
N SER A 142 -21.44 15.14 -21.81
CA SER A 142 -22.87 15.43 -22.03
C SER A 142 -23.24 16.92 -21.89
N ASN A 143 -22.41 17.74 -21.24
CA ASN A 143 -22.75 19.13 -20.94
C ASN A 143 -22.74 20.01 -22.20
N LYS A 144 -23.86 20.67 -22.53
CA LYS A 144 -23.96 21.52 -23.74
C LYS A 144 -23.52 22.97 -23.54
N ASN A 145 -23.37 23.40 -22.29
CA ASN A 145 -23.13 24.80 -21.90
C ASN A 145 -21.64 25.12 -21.74
N LEU A 146 -20.79 24.11 -21.57
CA LEU A 146 -19.34 24.28 -21.59
C LEU A 146 -18.83 24.54 -23.00
N ASP A 147 -17.87 25.46 -23.14
CA ASP A 147 -17.15 25.63 -24.39
C ASP A 147 -16.37 24.36 -24.77
N LYS A 148 -16.18 24.13 -26.08
CA LYS A 148 -15.59 22.89 -26.60
C LYS A 148 -14.18 22.63 -26.06
N LYS A 149 -13.39 23.67 -25.82
CA LYS A 149 -11.99 23.55 -25.37
C LYS A 149 -11.95 23.13 -23.90
N THR A 150 -12.68 23.82 -23.03
CA THR A 150 -12.77 23.48 -21.60
C THR A 150 -13.31 22.07 -21.41
N LYS A 151 -14.40 21.72 -22.12
CA LYS A 151 -14.95 20.36 -22.09
C LYS A 151 -13.89 19.32 -22.44
N ALA A 152 -13.18 19.50 -23.56
CA ALA A 152 -12.20 18.53 -24.02
C ALA A 152 -11.07 18.35 -23.00
N ILE A 153 -10.52 19.46 -22.49
CA ILE A 153 -9.42 19.43 -21.52
C ILE A 153 -9.85 18.78 -20.21
N CYS A 154 -10.97 19.21 -19.61
CA CYS A 154 -11.44 18.65 -18.35
C CYS A 154 -11.77 17.16 -18.46
N THR A 155 -12.34 16.73 -19.58
CA THR A 155 -12.60 15.30 -19.85
C THR A 155 -11.30 14.50 -19.90
N VAL A 156 -10.30 14.96 -20.64
CA VAL A 156 -9.00 14.28 -20.74
C VAL A 156 -8.31 14.20 -19.37
N VAL A 157 -8.32 15.30 -18.61
CA VAL A 157 -7.76 15.32 -17.25
C VAL A 157 -8.47 14.33 -16.33
N ALA A 158 -9.80 14.27 -16.35
CA ALA A 158 -10.57 13.32 -15.55
C ALA A 158 -10.32 11.85 -15.96
N VAL A 159 -10.17 11.57 -17.26
CA VAL A 159 -9.81 10.21 -17.74
C VAL A 159 -8.41 9.83 -17.25
N ILE A 160 -7.43 10.73 -17.34
CA ILE A 160 -6.08 10.49 -16.82
C ILE A 160 -6.12 10.27 -15.30
N ALA A 161 -6.91 11.06 -14.57
CA ALA A 161 -7.11 10.89 -13.13
C ALA A 161 -7.70 9.52 -12.80
N LEU A 162 -8.71 9.06 -13.53
CA LEU A 162 -9.28 7.71 -13.38
C LEU A 162 -8.23 6.61 -13.60
N LEU A 163 -7.38 6.74 -14.62
CA LEU A 163 -6.34 5.73 -14.90
C LEU A 163 -5.27 5.70 -13.80
N ILE A 164 -4.74 6.88 -13.41
CA ILE A 164 -3.73 6.98 -12.35
C ILE A 164 -4.30 6.52 -11.01
N GLY A 165 -5.49 7.01 -10.66
CA GLY A 165 -6.21 6.64 -9.45
C GLY A 165 -6.53 5.16 -9.39
N GLY A 166 -7.02 4.59 -10.49
CA GLY A 166 -7.31 3.16 -10.61
C GLY A 166 -6.07 2.30 -10.37
N VAL A 167 -5.00 2.52 -11.15
CA VAL A 167 -3.76 1.71 -11.04
C VAL A 167 -3.09 1.84 -9.67
N SER A 168 -3.06 3.04 -9.10
CA SER A 168 -2.47 3.27 -7.76
C SER A 168 -3.32 2.71 -6.60
N SER A 169 -4.62 2.50 -6.84
CA SER A 169 -5.55 1.97 -5.85
C SER A 169 -5.62 0.45 -5.81
N VAL A 170 -5.13 -0.25 -6.85
CA VAL A 170 -5.02 -1.71 -6.85
C VAL A 170 -4.10 -2.18 -5.71
N ASP A 171 -4.55 -3.16 -4.94
CA ASP A 171 -3.66 -3.95 -4.09
C ASP A 171 -3.12 -5.13 -4.90
N TRP A 172 -1.91 -4.96 -5.40
CA TRP A 172 -1.22 -5.97 -6.20
C TRP A 172 -0.80 -7.20 -5.39
N ASN A 173 -0.78 -7.09 -4.06
CA ASN A 173 -0.30 -8.16 -3.18
C ASN A 173 -1.22 -8.27 -1.96
N PRO A 174 -2.50 -8.61 -2.17
CA PRO A 174 -3.43 -8.78 -1.06
C PRO A 174 -3.01 -9.99 -0.24
N VAL A 175 -2.89 -9.80 1.07
CA VAL A 175 -2.66 -10.89 2.02
C VAL A 175 -4.00 -11.36 2.55
N SER A 176 -4.22 -12.66 2.62
CA SER A 176 -5.39 -13.23 3.29
C SER A 176 -5.11 -13.60 4.73
N LEU A 177 -6.19 -13.79 5.49
CA LEU A 177 -6.09 -14.20 6.88
C LEU A 177 -5.33 -15.52 7.02
N GLU A 178 -5.65 -16.50 6.16
CA GLU A 178 -5.00 -17.81 6.16
C GLU A 178 -3.51 -17.72 5.84
N GLN A 179 -3.11 -16.88 4.89
CA GLN A 179 -1.70 -16.66 4.55
C GLN A 179 -0.94 -16.00 5.70
N LYS A 180 -1.56 -15.03 6.37
CA LYS A 180 -0.97 -14.37 7.54
C LYS A 180 -0.81 -15.36 8.69
N GLU A 181 -1.84 -16.15 8.99
CA GLU A 181 -1.80 -17.19 10.04
C GLU A 181 -0.72 -18.24 9.75
N ALA A 182 -0.62 -18.73 8.51
CA ALA A 182 0.42 -19.68 8.11
C ALA A 182 1.85 -19.11 8.27
N ALA A 183 2.05 -17.83 7.94
CA ALA A 183 3.34 -17.17 8.10
C ALA A 183 3.71 -16.98 9.59
N VAL A 184 2.74 -16.64 10.43
CA VAL A 184 2.92 -16.52 11.88
C VAL A 184 3.14 -17.88 12.53
N GLU A 185 2.46 -18.94 12.09
CA GLU A 185 2.65 -20.30 12.60
C GLU A 185 4.03 -20.85 12.24
N ALA A 186 4.49 -20.63 11.01
CA ALA A 186 5.77 -21.14 10.53
C ALA A 186 6.99 -20.46 11.16
N LEU A 187 6.88 -19.17 11.49
CA LEU A 187 7.99 -18.35 11.98
C LEU A 187 7.86 -18.00 13.47
N GLY A 188 6.68 -18.14 14.07
CA GLY A 188 6.43 -17.83 15.47
C GLY A 188 6.92 -16.42 15.85
N ASP A 189 7.76 -16.36 16.88
CA ASP A 189 8.40 -15.14 17.37
C ASP A 189 9.75 -14.84 16.71
N GLU A 190 10.10 -15.52 15.61
CA GLU A 190 11.35 -15.26 14.90
C GLU A 190 11.41 -13.83 14.38
N THR A 191 12.60 -13.24 14.48
CA THR A 191 12.88 -11.92 13.93
C THR A 191 13.11 -12.04 12.43
N VAL A 192 12.30 -11.33 11.65
CA VAL A 192 12.47 -11.20 10.21
C VAL A 192 13.00 -9.81 9.86
N TYR A 193 13.60 -9.74 8.68
CA TYR A 193 14.30 -8.58 8.13
C TYR A 193 13.68 -8.20 6.79
N TRP A 194 13.60 -6.91 6.50
CA TRP A 194 13.15 -6.43 5.20
C TRP A 194 13.78 -5.11 4.82
N ALA A 195 13.90 -4.90 3.51
CA ALA A 195 14.37 -3.64 2.97
C ALA A 195 13.29 -2.53 3.05
N PRO A 196 13.68 -1.24 3.03
CA PRO A 196 12.75 -0.10 3.00
C PRO A 196 11.77 -0.12 1.82
N PHE A 197 12.14 -0.80 0.74
CA PHE A 197 11.33 -0.99 -0.45
C PHE A 197 11.20 -2.48 -0.78
N GLY A 198 10.17 -2.84 -1.54
CA GLY A 198 9.88 -4.22 -1.94
C GLY A 198 8.71 -4.83 -1.19
N LYS A 199 8.47 -6.13 -1.46
CA LYS A 199 7.32 -6.90 -0.94
C LYS A 199 7.73 -8.13 -0.15
N VAL A 200 9.03 -8.34 0.02
CA VAL A 200 9.59 -9.58 0.54
C VAL A 200 10.21 -9.31 1.92
N TYR A 201 9.99 -10.25 2.85
CA TYR A 201 10.72 -10.33 4.11
C TYR A 201 11.60 -11.59 4.14
N HIS A 202 12.61 -11.55 4.99
CA HIS A 202 13.71 -12.51 5.05
C HIS A 202 13.91 -12.98 6.48
N THR A 203 14.18 -14.26 6.69
CA THR A 203 14.54 -14.82 8.00
C THR A 203 15.98 -14.48 8.41
N HIS A 204 16.80 -14.08 7.44
CA HIS A 204 18.22 -13.85 7.63
C HIS A 204 18.62 -12.45 7.15
N GLU A 205 19.34 -11.70 7.99
CA GLU A 205 19.95 -10.41 7.65
C GLU A 205 20.90 -10.53 6.44
N ASP A 206 21.58 -11.67 6.31
CA ASP A 206 22.60 -11.90 5.30
C ASP A 206 22.11 -12.55 4.01
N CYS A 207 20.80 -12.53 3.78
CA CYS A 207 20.22 -13.02 2.55
C CYS A 207 20.80 -12.24 1.35
N SER A 208 21.26 -12.95 0.31
CA SER A 208 21.86 -12.33 -0.88
C SER A 208 20.94 -11.33 -1.58
N ALA A 209 19.62 -11.51 -1.46
CA ALA A 209 18.60 -10.60 -1.97
C ALA A 209 18.62 -9.22 -1.27
N LEU A 210 19.20 -9.11 -0.08
CA LEU A 210 19.32 -7.88 0.71
C LEU A 210 20.60 -7.08 0.43
N ASN A 211 21.56 -7.64 -0.32
CA ASN A 211 22.87 -7.02 -0.55
C ASN A 211 22.84 -5.61 -1.17
N ARG A 212 21.74 -5.28 -1.87
CA ARG A 212 21.55 -3.95 -2.48
C ARG A 212 21.03 -2.90 -1.50
N SER A 213 20.55 -3.30 -0.32
CA SER A 213 19.98 -2.41 0.68
C SER A 213 21.05 -1.92 1.65
N GLU A 214 21.02 -0.63 1.98
CA GLU A 214 21.94 -0.03 2.96
C GLU A 214 21.39 -0.11 4.38
N SER A 215 20.08 0.05 4.52
CA SER A 215 19.35 -0.13 5.76
C SER A 215 18.37 -1.28 5.63
N LEU A 216 18.18 -1.99 6.74
CA LEU A 216 17.17 -3.03 6.89
C LEU A 216 16.32 -2.70 8.10
N THR A 217 15.05 -3.03 8.03
CA THR A 217 14.16 -3.03 9.18
C THR A 217 14.03 -4.46 9.69
N PHE A 218 14.01 -4.64 11.02
CA PHE A 218 13.80 -5.93 11.65
C PHE A 218 12.63 -5.88 12.63
N GLY A 219 11.93 -7.01 12.79
CA GLY A 219 10.76 -7.13 13.65
C GLY A 219 10.06 -8.47 13.44
N THR A 220 8.79 -8.56 13.85
CA THR A 220 7.99 -9.78 13.65
C THR A 220 7.45 -9.88 12.22
N VAL A 221 7.02 -11.08 11.82
CA VAL A 221 6.34 -11.30 10.53
C VAL A 221 5.10 -10.42 10.39
N ASP A 222 4.34 -10.29 11.47
CA ASP A 222 3.17 -9.42 11.55
C ASP A 222 3.51 -7.95 11.27
N GLN A 223 4.67 -7.48 11.73
CA GLN A 223 5.16 -6.12 11.46
C GLN A 223 5.62 -5.97 10.01
N ALA A 224 6.27 -7.00 9.46
CA ALA A 224 6.67 -7.03 8.06
C ALA A 224 5.45 -6.96 7.13
N ILE A 225 4.43 -7.78 7.38
CA ILE A 225 3.17 -7.78 6.62
C ILE A 225 2.48 -6.43 6.73
N ALA A 226 2.34 -5.87 7.94
CA ALA A 226 1.77 -4.54 8.14
C ALA A 226 2.56 -3.40 7.45
N ALA A 227 3.86 -3.60 7.19
CA ALA A 227 4.71 -2.71 6.39
C ALA A 227 4.63 -2.96 4.88
N GLY A 228 3.75 -3.87 4.44
CA GLY A 228 3.56 -4.24 3.04
C GLY A 228 4.62 -5.22 2.50
N ARG A 229 5.28 -5.98 3.39
CA ARG A 229 6.14 -7.11 3.03
C ARG A 229 5.33 -8.39 3.21
N THR A 230 4.70 -8.80 2.12
CA THR A 230 3.62 -9.78 2.13
C THR A 230 4.09 -11.20 1.84
N ARG A 231 5.36 -11.40 1.47
CA ARG A 231 5.90 -12.70 1.06
C ARG A 231 7.24 -13.03 1.71
N LEU A 232 7.46 -14.32 1.95
CA LEU A 232 8.75 -14.84 2.38
C LEU A 232 9.70 -14.97 1.18
N CYS A 233 10.98 -14.63 1.36
CA CYS A 233 11.99 -14.86 0.35
C CYS A 233 12.18 -16.38 0.11
N SER A 234 12.12 -16.81 -1.15
CA SER A 234 12.28 -18.22 -1.52
C SER A 234 13.66 -18.78 -1.18
N PHE A 235 14.72 -17.96 -1.18
CA PHE A 235 16.05 -18.38 -0.72
C PHE A 235 16.05 -18.68 0.78
N CYS A 236 15.37 -17.83 1.57
CA CYS A 236 15.19 -18.03 3.00
C CYS A 236 14.32 -19.26 3.28
N ALA A 237 13.18 -19.38 2.60
CA ALA A 237 12.30 -20.54 2.74
C ALA A 237 13.03 -21.86 2.45
N ASN A 238 13.86 -21.90 1.39
CA ASN A 238 14.66 -23.08 1.06
C ASN A 238 15.78 -23.36 2.07
N ARG A 239 16.45 -22.31 2.55
CA ARG A 239 17.53 -22.42 3.54
C ARG A 239 17.02 -22.99 4.86
N ASP A 240 15.83 -22.55 5.27
CA ASP A 240 15.24 -22.86 6.58
C ASP A 240 14.19 -23.97 6.51
N GLN A 241 14.00 -24.55 5.31
CA GLN A 241 13.04 -25.62 5.02
C GLN A 241 11.59 -25.25 5.42
N ILE A 242 11.25 -23.96 5.32
CA ILE A 242 9.91 -23.45 5.61
C ILE A 242 8.97 -23.80 4.46
N THR A 243 7.85 -24.45 4.79
CA THR A 243 6.80 -24.83 3.84
C THR A 243 5.45 -24.29 4.30
N GLY A 244 4.46 -24.22 3.40
CA GLY A 244 3.12 -23.70 3.72
C GLY A 244 2.99 -22.18 3.77
N VAL A 245 4.09 -21.43 3.61
CA VAL A 245 4.09 -19.96 3.54
C VAL A 245 4.23 -19.49 2.09
N VAL A 246 3.52 -18.42 1.72
CA VAL A 246 3.62 -17.81 0.39
C VAL A 246 5.02 -17.22 0.18
N THR A 247 5.68 -17.64 -0.90
CA THR A 247 7.03 -17.17 -1.26
C THR A 247 7.03 -16.28 -2.50
N ASP A 248 8.11 -15.51 -2.69
CA ASP A 248 8.32 -14.63 -3.84
C ASP A 248 8.44 -15.36 -5.20
N LYS A 249 8.73 -16.66 -5.22
CA LYS A 249 8.72 -17.49 -6.45
C LYS A 249 7.32 -17.89 -6.93
N ALA A 250 6.32 -17.89 -6.04
CA ALA A 250 4.96 -18.26 -6.43
C ALA A 250 4.34 -17.26 -7.45
N GLU A 251 4.89 -16.05 -7.55
CA GLU A 251 4.43 -14.99 -8.45
C GLU A 251 5.11 -15.04 -9.84
N GLU A 252 6.35 -15.55 -9.94
CA GLU A 252 7.05 -15.72 -11.23
C GLU A 252 6.29 -16.68 -12.17
N ALA A 253 5.53 -17.63 -11.61
CA ALA A 253 4.69 -18.54 -12.37
C ALA A 253 3.37 -17.90 -12.88
N VAL A 254 2.94 -16.75 -12.33
CA VAL A 254 1.68 -16.09 -12.68
C VAL A 254 1.89 -14.85 -13.55
N ALA A 255 3.07 -14.21 -13.48
CA ALA A 255 3.42 -13.07 -14.32
C ALA A 255 4.02 -13.46 -15.69
N ALA A 256 4.17 -14.76 -15.97
CA ALA A 256 4.72 -15.31 -17.21
C ALA A 256 3.63 -15.82 -18.19
N ASP A 257 2.35 -15.71 -17.82
CA ASP A 257 1.17 -16.01 -18.65
C ASP A 257 0.36 -14.73 -18.95
#